data_AF-A0A1V5Y6D7-F1
#
_entry.id   AF-A0A1V5Y6D7-F1
#
_cell.length_a   1.000
_cell.length_b   1.000
_cell.length_c   1.000
_cell.angle_alpha   90.00
_cell.angle_beta   90.00
_cell.angle_gamma   90.00
#
_symmetry.space_group_name_H-M   'P 1'
#
loop_
_entity.id
_entity.type
_entity.pdbx_description
1 polymer ?
#
loop_
_entity_poly.entity_id
_entity_poly.type
_entity_poly.pdbx_seq_one_letter_code
_entity_poly.pdbx_strand_id
1 'polypeptide(L)'
;MLNKLVIANPVTQTRDAVQQLIAYFNHGQQPEEMPSFYRLDGEMVLVLNNKKDAYYVTTPKTCSCPASVYNPGKPCKHSRKYFPQPKKSREELEAEGEAILEAHHNTAKRLARPPEDIRASLPGWPEGAHGPVEAI
;
A
#
# COMPACT_ATOMS: atom_id res chain seq x y z
N MET A 1 29.19 -18.36 -23.88
CA MET A 1 29.00 -17.00 -23.36
C MET A 1 27.61 -16.94 -22.76
N LEU A 2 27.49 -16.97 -21.43
CA LEU A 2 26.19 -16.95 -20.76
C LEU A 2 25.62 -15.53 -20.88
N ASN A 3 24.58 -15.39 -21.70
CA ASN A 3 23.76 -14.18 -21.75
C ASN A 3 23.22 -13.91 -20.35
N LYS A 4 23.82 -12.91 -19.69
CA LYS A 4 23.34 -12.41 -18.41
C LYS A 4 21.95 -11.84 -18.65
N LEU A 5 20.91 -12.50 -18.15
CA LEU A 5 19.58 -11.93 -18.04
C LEU A 5 19.70 -10.70 -17.13
N VAL A 6 19.90 -9.54 -17.74
CA VAL A 6 19.72 -8.26 -17.07
C VAL A 6 18.22 -8.12 -16.92
N ILE A 7 17.70 -8.57 -15.78
CA ILE A 7 16.37 -8.17 -15.32
C ILE A 7 16.48 -6.67 -15.11
N ALA A 8 16.25 -5.90 -16.17
CA ALA A 8 16.15 -4.47 -16.08
C ALA A 8 14.94 -4.20 -15.19
N ASN A 9 15.17 -3.56 -14.04
CA ASN A 9 14.08 -2.99 -13.26
C ASN A 9 13.23 -2.14 -14.22
N PRO A 10 11.89 -2.13 -14.09
CA PRO A 10 11.04 -1.36 -15.00
C PRO A 10 11.54 0.07 -15.11
N VAL A 11 12.12 0.41 -16.26
CA VAL A 11 12.56 1.77 -16.60
C VAL A 11 11.33 2.50 -17.07
N THR A 12 10.84 3.42 -16.25
CA THR A 12 9.63 4.15 -16.62
C THR A 12 9.88 5.32 -17.54
N GLN A 13 11.06 5.94 -17.47
CA GLN A 13 11.53 6.97 -18.40
C GLN A 13 13.07 7.02 -18.39
N THR A 14 13.71 7.02 -19.56
CA THR A 14 15.17 7.20 -19.68
C THR A 14 15.55 8.67 -19.46
N ARG A 15 16.79 8.93 -19.06
CA ARG A 15 17.30 10.30 -18.88
C ARG A 15 17.15 11.16 -20.15
N ASP A 16 17.45 10.58 -21.32
CA ASP A 16 17.36 11.26 -22.62
C ASP A 16 15.91 11.62 -22.99
N ALA A 17 14.95 10.72 -22.75
CA ALA A 17 13.54 11.01 -22.96
C ALA A 17 13.06 12.20 -22.11
N VAL A 18 13.50 12.28 -20.84
CA VAL A 18 13.16 13.40 -19.96
C VAL A 18 13.87 14.68 -20.39
N GLN A 19 15.09 14.61 -20.91
CA GLN A 19 15.80 15.77 -21.45
C GLN A 19 15.05 16.36 -22.66
N GLN A 20 14.59 15.51 -23.58
CA GLN A 20 13.79 15.94 -24.72
C GLN A 20 12.44 16.53 -24.29
N LEU A 21 11.81 15.93 -23.28
CA LEU A 21 10.56 16.44 -22.69
C LEU A 21 10.74 17.83 -22.09
N ILE A 22 11.79 18.04 -21.29
CA ILE A 22 12.12 19.35 -20.71
C ILE A 22 12.40 20.36 -21.82
N ALA A 23 13.18 19.97 -22.83
CA ALA A 23 13.45 20.83 -23.98
C ALA A 23 12.17 21.23 -24.71
N TYR A 24 11.23 20.30 -24.91
CA TYR A 24 9.93 20.59 -25.51
C TYR A 24 9.15 21.65 -24.73
N PHE A 25 9.07 21.53 -23.40
CA PHE A 25 8.41 22.52 -22.55
C PHE A 25 9.15 23.86 -22.46
N ASN A 26 10.48 23.85 -22.58
CA ASN A 26 11.33 25.04 -22.52
C ASN A 26 11.62 25.64 -23.91
N HIS A 27 10.76 25.42 -24.90
CA HIS A 27 10.91 25.97 -26.27
C HIS A 27 12.26 25.64 -26.94
N GLY A 28 12.75 24.42 -26.75
CA GLY A 28 13.98 23.89 -27.35
C GLY A 28 15.22 24.05 -26.47
N GLN A 29 15.13 24.69 -25.30
CA GLN A 29 16.28 24.81 -24.40
C GLN A 29 16.46 23.55 -23.56
N GLN A 30 17.57 22.86 -23.80
CA GLN A 30 17.96 21.72 -22.98
C GLN A 30 18.49 22.19 -21.61
N PRO A 31 18.22 21.45 -20.53
CA PRO A 31 18.77 21.76 -19.22
C PRO A 31 20.29 21.52 -19.19
N GLU A 32 21.05 22.46 -18.62
CA GLU A 32 22.51 22.36 -18.44
C GLU A 32 22.88 21.19 -17.51
N GLU A 33 22.13 21.04 -16.42
CA GLU A 33 22.18 19.87 -15.53
C GLU A 33 20.79 19.25 -15.39
N MET A 34 20.71 17.92 -15.48
CA MET A 34 19.44 17.21 -15.31
C MET A 34 18.89 17.38 -13.89
N PRO A 35 17.65 17.86 -13.73
CA PRO A 35 17.12 18.20 -12.42
C PRO A 35 16.83 16.95 -11.59
N SER A 36 17.04 17.04 -10.27
CA SER A 36 16.74 15.94 -9.34
C SER A 36 15.26 15.55 -9.30
N PHE A 37 14.37 16.49 -9.60
CA PHE A 37 12.96 16.26 -9.85
C PHE A 37 12.42 17.26 -10.86
N TYR A 38 11.44 16.86 -11.64
CA TYR A 38 10.76 17.70 -12.62
C TYR A 38 9.25 17.55 -12.46
N ARG A 39 8.54 18.64 -12.22
CA ARG A 39 7.07 18.63 -12.15
C ARG A 39 6.53 18.87 -13.57
N LEU A 40 5.77 17.90 -14.08
CA LEU A 40 5.01 18.08 -15.32
C LEU A 40 3.70 18.80 -15.07
N ASP A 41 3.01 18.42 -13.99
CA ASP A 41 1.69 18.94 -13.64
C ASP A 41 1.51 18.96 -12.12
N GLY A 42 0.37 19.46 -11.65
CA GLY A 42 -0.04 19.44 -10.25
C GLY A 42 0.04 18.05 -9.62
N GLU A 43 -0.36 17.01 -10.39
CA GLU A 43 -0.49 15.62 -9.92
C GLU A 43 0.63 14.68 -10.40
N MET A 44 1.62 15.17 -11.16
CA MET A 44 2.65 14.30 -11.73
C MET A 44 4.06 14.88 -11.59
N VAL A 45 4.95 14.09 -10.98
CA VAL A 45 6.35 14.44 -10.77
C VAL A 45 7.26 13.33 -11.27
N LEU A 46 8.24 13.69 -12.08
CA LEU A 46 9.36 12.83 -12.43
C LEU A 46 10.47 13.00 -11.41
N VAL A 47 10.92 11.89 -10.81
CA VAL A 47 11.96 11.91 -9.78
C VAL A 47 13.17 11.14 -10.28
N LEU A 48 14.34 11.80 -10.28
CA LEU A 48 15.59 11.18 -10.68
C LEU A 48 15.98 10.11 -9.66
N ASN A 49 16.41 8.95 -10.13
CA ASN A 49 16.89 7.91 -9.24
C ASN A 49 18.31 8.22 -8.70
N ASN A 50 18.75 7.45 -7.70
CA ASN A 50 20.05 7.68 -7.09
C ASN A 50 21.24 7.39 -8.03
N LYS A 51 21.02 6.55 -9.05
CA LYS A 51 22.03 6.20 -10.07
C LYS A 51 22.12 7.23 -11.19
N LYS A 52 21.24 8.23 -11.19
CA LYS A 52 21.10 9.29 -12.20
C LYS A 52 20.91 8.80 -13.65
N ASP A 53 20.40 7.59 -13.83
CA ASP A 53 20.20 6.96 -15.16
C ASP A 53 18.73 6.92 -15.61
N ALA A 54 17.77 6.99 -14.67
CA ALA A 54 16.34 6.93 -14.97
C ALA A 54 15.49 7.82 -14.07
N TYR A 55 14.29 8.17 -14.56
CA TYR A 55 13.27 8.91 -13.82
C TYR A 55 12.07 8.02 -13.49
N TYR A 56 11.60 8.14 -12.24
CA TYR A 56 10.37 7.50 -11.78
C TYR A 56 9.19 8.46 -11.88
N VAL A 57 8.08 7.96 -12.41
CA VAL A 57 6.80 8.67 -12.44
C VAL A 57 6.16 8.54 -11.06
N THR A 58 5.90 9.67 -10.43
CA THR A 58 5.27 9.74 -9.11
C THR A 58 3.99 10.53 -9.21
N THR A 59 2.90 9.91 -8.78
CA THR A 59 1.57 10.50 -8.63
C THR A 59 1.12 10.39 -7.16
N PRO A 60 0.05 11.08 -6.73
CA PRO A 60 -0.49 10.93 -5.37
C PRO A 60 -0.88 9.50 -5.02
N LYS A 61 -1.36 8.73 -6.01
CA LYS A 61 -1.90 7.38 -5.82
C LYS A 61 -0.83 6.30 -6.01
N THR A 62 0.06 6.46 -6.99
CA THR A 62 1.01 5.42 -7.40
C THR A 62 2.38 6.00 -7.74
N CYS A 63 3.43 5.21 -7.54
CA CYS A 63 4.78 5.57 -7.99
C CYS A 63 5.36 4.40 -8.76
N SER A 64 6.12 4.67 -9.81
CA SER A 64 6.76 3.61 -10.59
C SER A 64 8.04 3.04 -9.96
N CYS A 65 8.48 3.57 -8.82
CA CYS A 65 9.68 3.10 -8.17
C CYS A 65 9.54 1.64 -7.67
N PRO A 66 10.66 0.89 -7.54
CA PRO A 66 10.64 -0.48 -7.06
C PRO A 66 9.95 -0.64 -5.69
N ALA A 67 10.05 0.37 -4.82
CA ALA A 67 9.40 0.34 -3.51
C ALA A 67 7.86 0.22 -3.60
N SER A 68 7.24 0.84 -4.60
CA SER A 68 5.79 0.75 -4.84
C SER A 68 5.40 -0.59 -5.48
N VAL A 69 6.31 -1.20 -6.24
CA VAL A 69 6.11 -2.52 -6.85
C VAL A 69 6.13 -3.61 -5.78
N TYR A 70 7.10 -3.56 -4.86
CA TYR A 70 7.22 -4.55 -3.78
C TYR A 70 6.25 -4.32 -2.60
N ASN A 71 5.72 -3.10 -2.45
CA ASN A 71 4.77 -2.75 -1.38
C ASN A 71 3.54 -2.05 -1.96
N PRO A 72 2.70 -2.77 -2.73
CA PRO A 72 1.51 -2.17 -3.34
C PRO A 72 0.57 -1.59 -2.27
N GLY A 73 -0.07 -0.46 -2.57
CA GLY A 73 -0.99 0.23 -1.68
C GLY A 73 -0.34 1.06 -0.55
N LYS A 74 0.97 0.93 -0.31
CA LYS A 74 1.68 1.76 0.67
C LYS A 74 2.39 2.94 -0.01
N PRO A 75 2.27 4.17 0.51
CA PRO A 75 2.94 5.32 -0.08
C PRO A 75 4.47 5.21 0.11
N CYS A 76 5.20 5.25 -1.00
CA CYS A 76 6.66 5.19 -1.03
C CYS A 76 7.32 6.51 -0.60
N LYS A 77 8.65 6.52 -0.46
CA LYS A 77 9.42 7.73 -0.11
C LYS A 77 9.21 8.88 -1.11
N HIS A 78 9.05 8.56 -2.39
CA HIS A 78 8.82 9.58 -3.43
C HIS A 78 7.44 10.22 -3.29
N SER A 79 6.38 9.42 -3.19
CA SER A 79 5.02 9.97 -3.07
C SER A 79 4.88 10.79 -1.78
N ARG A 80 5.43 10.34 -0.64
CA ARG A 80 5.40 11.12 0.61
C ARG A 80 6.14 12.46 0.53
N LYS A 81 7.23 12.54 -0.25
CA LYS A 81 8.05 13.75 -0.37
C LYS A 81 7.38 14.81 -1.23
N TYR A 82 6.78 14.41 -2.36
CA TYR A 82 6.21 15.33 -3.34
C TYR A 82 4.69 15.51 -3.22
N PHE A 83 4.01 14.55 -2.58
CA PHE A 83 2.58 14.55 -2.31
C PHE A 83 2.33 14.20 -0.83
N PRO A 84 2.63 15.13 0.10
CA PRO A 84 2.33 14.93 1.51
C PRO A 84 0.81 14.74 1.66
N GLN A 85 0.40 13.58 2.16
CA GLN A 85 -0.99 13.34 2.50
C GLN A 85 -1.39 14.27 3.65
N PRO A 86 -2.62 14.80 3.65
CA PRO A 86 -3.14 15.50 4.82
C PRO A 86 -3.05 14.55 6.02
N LYS A 87 -2.46 15.04 7.11
CA LYS A 87 -2.42 14.26 8.36
C LYS A 87 -3.87 14.10 8.81
N LYS A 88 -4.29 12.87 9.10
CA LYS A 88 -5.54 12.63 9.83
C LYS A 88 -5.58 13.54 11.05
N SER A 89 -6.72 14.13 11.33
CA SER A 89 -6.85 15.02 12.49
C SER A 89 -6.62 14.22 13.77
N ARG A 90 -6.27 14.93 14.85
CA ARG A 90 -6.10 14.31 16.16
C ARG A 90 -7.36 13.54 16.59
N GLU A 91 -8.53 14.11 16.33
CA GLU A 91 -9.82 13.47 16.63
C GLU A 91 -10.04 12.18 15.85
N GLU A 92 -9.64 12.13 14.58
CA GLU A 92 -9.77 10.93 13.74
C GLU A 92 -8.84 9.80 14.24
N LEU A 93 -7.64 10.15 14.71
CA LEU A 93 -6.70 9.20 15.30
C LEU A 93 -7.15 8.72 16.69
N GLU A 94 -7.71 9.60 17.51
CA GLU A 94 -8.27 9.25 18.83
C GLU A 94 -9.49 8.33 18.67
N ALA A 95 -10.40 8.63 17.72
CA ALA A 95 -11.54 7.78 17.40
C ALA A 95 -11.12 6.39 16.88
N GLU A 96 -10.09 6.31 16.03
CA GLU A 96 -9.52 5.02 15.60
C GLU A 96 -8.94 4.24 16.79
N GLY A 97 -8.24 4.93 17.70
CA GLY A 97 -7.70 4.33 18.92
C GLY A 97 -8.78 3.77 19.84
N GLU A 98 -9.82 4.56 20.11
CA GLU A 98 -10.98 4.14 20.92
C GLU A 98 -11.68 2.92 20.29
N ALA A 99 -11.91 2.93 18.97
CA ALA A 99 -12.51 1.80 18.27
C ALA A 99 -11.68 0.51 18.39
N ILE A 100 -10.34 0.61 18.36
CA ILE A 100 -9.45 -0.54 18.54
C ILE A 100 -9.51 -1.08 19.97
N LEU A 101 -9.50 -0.20 20.98
CA LEU A 101 -9.62 -0.58 22.39
C LEU A 101 -10.96 -1.25 22.69
N GLU A 102 -12.05 -0.68 22.18
CA GLU A 102 -13.41 -1.21 22.25
C GLU A 102 -13.48 -2.62 21.62
N ALA A 103 -12.88 -2.81 20.44
CA ALA A 103 -12.82 -4.10 19.77
C ALA A 103 -12.05 -5.15 20.59
N HIS A 104 -10.94 -4.77 21.22
CA HIS A 104 -10.18 -5.66 22.08
C HIS A 104 -10.97 -6.06 23.34
N HIS A 105 -11.63 -5.09 23.98
CA HIS A 105 -12.48 -5.33 25.15
C HIS A 105 -13.65 -6.27 24.81
N ASN A 106 -14.31 -6.04 23.67
CA ASN A 106 -15.39 -6.90 23.19
C ASN A 106 -14.91 -8.31 22.83
N THR A 107 -13.69 -8.46 22.29
CA THR A 107 -13.08 -9.76 22.03
C THR A 107 -12.79 -10.52 23.33
N ALA A 108 -12.22 -9.85 24.33
CA ALA A 108 -11.99 -10.45 25.65
C ALA A 108 -13.31 -10.90 26.30
N LYS A 109 -14.38 -10.10 26.19
CA LYS A 109 -15.71 -10.45 26.71
C LYS A 109 -16.33 -11.65 26.01
N ARG A 110 -16.07 -11.86 24.71
CA ARG A 110 -16.49 -13.07 23.96
C ARG A 110 -15.71 -14.30 24.42
N LEU A 111 -14.40 -14.17 24.62
CA LEU A 111 -13.55 -15.29 25.06
C LEU A 111 -13.82 -15.70 26.51
N ALA A 112 -14.21 -14.74 27.36
CA ALA A 112 -14.59 -14.99 28.76
C ALA A 112 -16.04 -15.48 28.90
N ARG A 113 -16.83 -15.52 27.83
CA ARG A 113 -18.17 -16.12 27.87
C ARG A 113 -17.97 -17.62 28.16
N PRO A 114 -18.57 -18.16 29.25
CA PRO A 114 -18.51 -19.60 29.49
C PRO A 114 -19.07 -20.30 28.25
N PRO A 115 -18.49 -21.45 27.85
CA PRO A 115 -18.97 -22.17 26.68
C PRO A 115 -20.47 -22.36 26.84
N GLU A 116 -21.24 -21.80 25.89
CA GLU A 116 -22.66 -22.07 25.82
C GLU A 116 -22.79 -23.57 25.66
N ASP A 117 -23.49 -24.22 26.59
CA ASP A 117 -23.66 -25.66 26.57
C ASP A 117 -24.52 -25.98 25.34
N ILE A 118 -23.85 -26.26 24.23
CA ILE A 118 -24.46 -26.40 22.91
C ILE A 118 -25.55 -27.47 22.95
N ARG A 119 -25.41 -28.46 23.85
CA ARG A 119 -26.39 -29.52 24.13
C ARG A 119 -27.70 -29.00 24.73
N ALA A 120 -27.69 -27.91 25.51
CA ALA A 120 -28.87 -27.34 26.14
C ALA A 120 -29.75 -26.56 25.14
N SER A 121 -29.18 -26.10 24.03
CA SER A 121 -29.88 -25.34 22.98
C SER A 121 -30.28 -26.21 21.78
N LEU A 122 -29.92 -27.50 21.76
CA LEU A 122 -30.38 -28.42 20.73
C LEU A 122 -31.83 -28.81 21.01
N PRO A 123 -32.74 -28.73 20.02
CA PRO A 123 -34.06 -29.31 20.17
C PRO A 123 -33.89 -30.80 20.51
N GLY A 124 -34.49 -31.23 21.62
CA GLY A 124 -34.48 -32.64 22.00
C GLY A 124 -34.98 -33.50 20.83
N TRP A 125 -34.33 -34.64 20.61
CA TRP A 125 -34.79 -35.59 19.59
C TRP A 125 -36.26 -35.94 19.87
N PRO A 126 -37.15 -35.89 18.87
CA PRO A 126 -38.60 -35.95 19.10
C PRO A 126 -39.14 -37.26 19.68
N GLU A 127 -38.28 -38.24 20.01
CA GLU A 127 -38.69 -39.58 20.49
C GLU A 127 -37.92 -40.08 21.72
N GLY A 128 -37.24 -39.20 22.47
CA GLY A 128 -36.81 -39.46 23.86
C GLY A 128 -36.33 -40.88 24.21
N ALA A 129 -35.20 -41.34 23.67
CA ALA A 129 -34.35 -42.42 24.26
C ALA A 129 -33.14 -42.82 23.38
N HIS A 130 -33.06 -42.37 22.12
CA HIS A 130 -32.06 -42.88 21.17
C HIS A 130 -31.22 -41.75 20.54
N GLY A 131 -30.26 -41.21 21.30
CA GLY A 131 -29.16 -40.40 20.75
C GLY A 131 -28.03 -41.28 20.19
N PRO A 132 -27.09 -40.74 19.40
CA PRO A 132 -26.05 -41.54 18.76
C PRO A 132 -25.19 -42.23 19.83
N VAL A 133 -25.12 -43.55 19.74
CA VAL A 133 -24.36 -44.43 20.64
C VAL A 133 -22.88 -44.02 20.59
N GLU A 134 -22.27 -43.76 21.75
CA GLU A 134 -20.83 -43.49 21.82
C GLU A 134 -20.07 -44.69 21.24
N ALA A 135 -19.36 -44.45 20.13
CA ALA A 135 -18.43 -45.42 19.57
C ALA A 135 -17.22 -45.51 20.51
N ILE A 136 -16.89 -46.75 20.88
CA ILE A 136 -15.76 -47.18 21.73
C ILE A 136 -14.44 -46.63 21.19
#